data_AF-A0A9E4BBH4-F1
#
_entry.id   AF-A0A9E4BBH4-F1
#
_cell.length_a   1.000
_cell.length_b   1.000
_cell.length_c   1.000
_cell.angle_alpha   90.00
_cell.angle_beta   90.00
_cell.angle_gamma   90.00
#
_symmetry.space_group_name_H-M   'P 1'
#
loop_
_entity.id
_entity.type
_entity.pdbx_description
1 polymer ?
#
loop_
_entity_poly.entity_id
_entity_poly.type
_entity_poly.pdbx_seq_one_letter_code
_entity_poly.pdbx_strand_id
1 'polypeptide(L)'
;MSFDTGAYGNVFAELISEKRLNPLDGGEENTAAKNALDALTVASAFAGKIIADEDMAQACISGMWLYHNFLDASHTISQGIHTATGSYWHGIMHRREPDFSNSKYWFRKVGNHAIFDDLCKAAARVAGDVSGAPEFLTTQTHWDAGAYVDLCADALEGRSAHDALCREIQLREWELLFDYSYRKAVGE
;
A
#
# COMPACT_ATOMS: atom_id res chain seq x y z
N MET A 1 11.10 9.50 6.63
CA MET A 1 11.94 8.60 7.44
C MET A 1 12.22 7.37 6.59
N SER A 2 13.31 6.64 6.83
CA SER A 2 13.51 5.33 6.20
C SER A 2 12.50 4.34 6.79
N PHE A 3 11.89 3.50 5.95
CA PHE A 3 11.06 2.40 6.39
C PHE A 3 11.96 1.37 7.10
N ASP A 4 11.80 1.24 8.42
CA ASP A 4 12.59 0.34 9.25
C ASP A 4 11.78 -0.93 9.52
N THR A 5 12.13 -2.01 8.81
CA THR A 5 11.42 -3.28 8.92
C THR A 5 11.52 -3.88 10.33
N GLY A 6 12.57 -3.53 11.09
CA GLY A 6 12.77 -3.98 12.48
C GLY A 6 11.74 -3.41 13.47
N ALA A 7 11.02 -2.34 13.11
CA ALA A 7 10.00 -1.73 13.95
C ALA A 7 8.74 -2.61 14.11
N TYR A 8 8.53 -3.59 13.23
CA TYR A 8 7.26 -4.31 13.12
C TYR A 8 7.28 -5.71 13.76
N GLY A 9 8.33 -6.04 14.52
CA GLY A 9 8.52 -7.38 15.09
C GLY A 9 8.93 -8.42 14.05
N ASN A 10 9.43 -9.57 14.52
CA ASN A 10 10.14 -10.52 13.67
C ASN A 10 9.30 -11.08 12.51
N VAL A 11 8.00 -11.33 12.74
CA VAL A 11 7.13 -11.95 11.73
C VAL A 11 6.95 -11.03 10.52
N PHE A 12 6.58 -9.76 10.74
CA PHE A 12 6.47 -8.80 9.65
C PHE A 12 7.84 -8.49 9.04
N ALA A 13 8.87 -8.28 9.88
CA ALA A 13 10.22 -7.97 9.43
C ALA A 13 10.79 -9.01 8.46
N GLU A 14 10.52 -10.30 8.70
CA GLU A 14 10.94 -11.39 7.82
C GLU A 14 10.21 -11.34 6.46
N LEU A 15 8.89 -11.15 6.48
CA LEU A 15 8.05 -11.07 5.27
C LEU A 15 8.41 -9.86 4.37
N ILE A 16 8.84 -8.75 4.96
CA ILE A 16 9.21 -7.51 4.23
C ILE A 16 10.72 -7.28 4.14
N SER A 17 11.52 -8.29 4.44
CA SER A 17 12.99 -8.18 4.42
C SER A 17 13.54 -7.86 3.02
N GLU A 18 12.85 -8.31 1.98
CA GLU A 18 13.16 -7.98 0.58
C GLU A 18 12.33 -6.78 0.11
N LYS A 19 12.99 -5.75 -0.45
CA LYS A 19 12.30 -4.66 -1.16
C LYS A 19 11.63 -5.19 -2.42
N ARG A 20 10.31 -5.01 -2.54
CA ARG A 20 9.54 -5.41 -3.73
C ARG A 20 8.96 -4.20 -4.47
N LEU A 21 9.48 -3.94 -5.68
CA LEU A 21 8.86 -3.02 -6.62
C LEU A 21 7.84 -3.77 -7.46
N ASN A 22 6.69 -4.01 -6.84
CA ASN A 22 5.62 -4.74 -7.49
C ASN A 22 5.14 -4.00 -8.75
N PRO A 23 4.70 -4.75 -9.79
CA PRO A 23 4.20 -4.14 -11.02
C PRO A 23 2.93 -3.32 -10.76
N LEU A 24 2.51 -2.55 -11.76
CA LEU A 24 1.28 -1.74 -11.68
C LEU A 24 0.00 -2.58 -11.87
N ASP A 25 0.15 -3.87 -12.17
CA ASP A 25 -0.91 -4.87 -12.23
C ASP A 25 -0.70 -5.96 -11.16
N GLY A 26 -1.40 -7.10 -11.29
CA GLY A 26 -1.38 -8.16 -10.30
C GLY A 26 0.01 -8.77 -10.11
N GLY A 27 0.85 -8.74 -11.15
CA GLY A 27 2.14 -9.42 -11.15
C GLY A 27 2.04 -10.92 -10.89
N GLU A 28 3.18 -11.50 -10.51
CA GLU A 28 3.27 -12.90 -10.11
C GLU A 28 3.25 -13.02 -8.58
N GLU A 29 2.43 -13.94 -8.08
CA GLU A 29 2.33 -14.29 -6.67
C GLU A 29 3.68 -14.77 -6.09
N ASN A 30 4.06 -14.26 -4.92
CA ASN A 30 5.27 -14.70 -4.24
C ASN A 30 5.06 -16.05 -3.54
N THR A 31 5.09 -17.14 -4.32
CA THR A 31 4.87 -18.51 -3.84
C THR A 31 5.82 -18.92 -2.70
N ALA A 32 7.03 -18.36 -2.64
CA ALA A 32 7.98 -18.61 -1.57
C ALA A 32 7.50 -18.11 -0.20
N ALA A 33 6.70 -17.04 -0.16
CA ALA A 33 6.13 -16.49 1.08
C ALA A 33 4.77 -17.10 1.43
N LYS A 34 4.14 -17.88 0.54
CA LYS A 34 2.75 -18.32 0.68
C LYS A 34 2.49 -19.08 1.98
N ASN A 35 3.35 -20.04 2.34
CA ASN A 35 3.18 -20.81 3.57
C ASN A 35 3.27 -19.93 4.83
N ALA A 36 4.14 -18.92 4.83
CA ALA A 36 4.27 -17.99 5.95
C ALA A 36 3.05 -17.06 6.04
N LEU A 37 2.52 -16.61 4.90
CA LEU A 37 1.32 -15.79 4.84
C LEU A 37 0.05 -16.57 5.23
N ASP A 38 -0.08 -17.85 4.84
CA ASP A 38 -1.19 -18.70 5.25
C ASP A 38 -1.24 -18.93 6.77
N ALA A 39 -0.07 -18.92 7.42
CA ALA A 39 0.06 -19.01 8.87
C ALA A 39 -0.07 -17.65 9.58
N LEU A 40 -0.19 -16.54 8.82
CA LEU A 40 -0.24 -15.19 9.36
C LEU A 40 -1.64 -14.89 9.88
N THR A 41 -1.75 -14.80 11.20
CA THR A 41 -2.96 -14.39 11.93
C THR A 41 -2.62 -13.14 12.74
N VAL A 42 -3.62 -12.39 13.21
CA VAL A 42 -3.36 -11.24 14.10
C VAL A 42 -2.55 -11.68 15.34
N ALA A 43 -2.92 -12.81 15.94
CA ALA A 43 -2.23 -13.34 17.11
C ALA A 43 -0.76 -13.70 16.84
N SER A 44 -0.44 -14.32 15.70
CA SER A 44 0.94 -14.67 15.35
C SER A 44 1.74 -13.46 14.88
N ALA A 45 1.15 -12.58 14.07
CA ALA A 45 1.80 -11.41 13.51
C ALA A 45 2.18 -10.36 14.58
N PHE A 46 1.33 -10.20 15.58
CA PHE A 46 1.54 -9.24 16.68
C PHE A 46 1.91 -9.93 18.00
N ALA A 47 2.56 -11.09 17.92
CA ALA A 47 2.95 -11.85 19.11
C ALA A 47 3.72 -10.99 20.12
N GLY A 48 3.24 -10.94 21.36
CA GLY A 48 3.82 -10.13 22.44
C GLY A 48 3.42 -8.65 22.42
N LYS A 49 2.52 -8.23 21.53
CA LYS A 49 1.91 -6.89 21.53
C LYS A 49 0.47 -6.97 22.05
N ILE A 50 0.00 -5.85 22.61
CA ILE A 50 -1.42 -5.65 22.90
C ILE A 50 -2.04 -5.03 21.65
N ILE A 51 -3.11 -5.65 21.15
CA ILE A 51 -3.89 -5.08 20.04
C ILE A 51 -4.90 -4.09 20.62
N ALA A 52 -4.74 -2.82 20.25
CA ALA A 52 -5.66 -1.73 20.57
C ALA A 52 -6.77 -1.58 19.52
N ASP A 53 -6.49 -1.93 18.27
CA ASP A 53 -7.42 -1.81 17.14
C ASP A 53 -7.29 -3.04 16.21
N GLU A 54 -8.32 -3.90 16.20
CA GLU A 54 -8.36 -5.13 15.41
C GLU A 54 -8.48 -4.85 13.91
N ASP A 55 -9.22 -3.81 13.50
CA ASP A 55 -9.38 -3.44 12.09
C ASP A 55 -8.03 -3.00 11.51
N MET A 56 -7.22 -2.28 12.29
CA MET A 56 -5.87 -1.88 11.91
C MET A 56 -4.89 -3.06 11.90
N ALA A 57 -5.06 -4.04 12.79
CA ALA A 57 -4.29 -5.26 12.75
C ALA A 57 -4.59 -6.09 11.49
N GLN A 58 -5.86 -6.21 11.11
CA GLN A 58 -6.29 -6.84 9.86
C GLN A 58 -5.81 -6.06 8.62
N ALA A 59 -5.79 -4.72 8.69
CA ALA A 59 -5.24 -3.88 7.63
C ALA A 59 -3.76 -4.19 7.35
N CYS A 60 -2.96 -4.46 8.38
CA CYS A 60 -1.57 -4.92 8.22
C CYS A 60 -1.49 -6.26 7.48
N ILE A 61 -2.36 -7.22 7.83
CA ILE A 61 -2.39 -8.54 7.18
C ILE A 61 -2.81 -8.39 5.70
N SER A 62 -3.84 -7.59 5.41
CA SER A 62 -4.23 -7.26 4.03
C SER A 62 -3.06 -6.67 3.23
N GLY A 63 -2.36 -5.70 3.83
CA GLY A 63 -1.14 -5.12 3.25
C GLY A 63 -0.06 -6.16 2.94
N MET A 64 0.10 -7.21 3.77
CA MET A 64 1.06 -8.29 3.54
C MET A 64 0.71 -9.19 2.37
N TRP A 65 -0.54 -9.59 2.25
CA TRP A 65 -0.98 -10.32 1.07
C TRP A 65 -0.74 -9.50 -0.21
N LEU A 66 -1.05 -8.20 -0.18
CA LEU A 66 -0.85 -7.31 -1.32
C LEU A 66 0.63 -7.09 -1.66
N TYR A 67 1.50 -6.94 -0.64
CA TYR A 67 2.95 -6.80 -0.82
C TYR A 67 3.56 -7.99 -1.58
N HIS A 68 2.95 -9.17 -1.41
CA HIS A 68 3.36 -10.43 -2.03
C HIS A 68 2.52 -10.83 -3.26
N ASN A 69 1.75 -9.90 -3.83
CA ASN A 69 0.93 -10.06 -5.03
C ASN A 69 -0.23 -11.05 -4.91
N PHE A 70 -0.64 -11.43 -3.70
CA PHE A 70 -1.85 -12.22 -3.46
C PHE A 70 -3.08 -11.30 -3.34
N LEU A 71 -3.54 -10.80 -4.49
CA LEU A 71 -4.60 -9.79 -4.54
C LEU A 71 -5.93 -10.28 -3.96
N ASP A 72 -6.34 -11.53 -4.23
CA ASP A 72 -7.61 -12.09 -3.74
C ASP A 72 -7.67 -12.18 -2.20
N ALA A 73 -6.56 -12.60 -1.58
CA ALA A 73 -6.45 -12.63 -0.13
C ALA A 73 -6.45 -11.21 0.48
N SER A 74 -5.75 -10.26 -0.16
CA SER A 74 -5.80 -8.85 0.23
C SER A 74 -7.20 -8.27 0.10
N HIS A 75 -7.90 -8.57 -0.99
CA HIS A 75 -9.26 -8.12 -1.29
C HIS A 75 -10.23 -8.61 -0.23
N THR A 76 -10.24 -9.92 0.04
CA THR A 76 -11.11 -10.55 1.03
C THR A 76 -11.01 -9.86 2.40
N ILE A 77 -9.79 -9.55 2.85
CA ILE A 77 -9.57 -8.89 4.14
C ILE A 77 -9.98 -7.41 4.08
N SER A 78 -9.46 -6.66 3.11
CA SER A 78 -9.74 -5.20 3.01
C SER A 78 -11.22 -4.87 2.80
N GLN A 79 -11.96 -5.72 2.10
CA GLN A 79 -13.41 -5.58 1.93
C GLN A 79 -14.19 -5.70 3.25
N GLY A 80 -13.68 -6.50 4.19
CA GLY A 80 -14.27 -6.68 5.52
C GLY A 80 -13.98 -5.53 6.50
N ILE A 81 -13.03 -4.64 6.19
CA ILE A 81 -12.62 -3.54 7.08
C ILE A 81 -13.41 -2.28 6.71
N HIS A 82 -14.43 -1.96 7.50
CA HIS A 82 -15.36 -0.85 7.22
C HIS A 82 -14.87 0.52 7.72
N THR A 83 -13.60 0.84 7.45
CA THR A 83 -12.94 2.09 7.86
C THR A 83 -12.34 2.83 6.66
N ALA A 84 -11.86 4.06 6.88
CA ALA A 84 -11.11 4.81 5.87
C ALA A 84 -9.83 4.07 5.44
N THR A 85 -9.10 3.46 6.39
CA THR A 85 -7.88 2.68 6.11
C THR A 85 -8.19 1.37 5.39
N GLY A 86 -9.28 0.69 5.75
CA GLY A 86 -9.75 -0.49 5.00
C GLY A 86 -10.10 -0.15 3.54
N SER A 87 -10.83 0.96 3.34
CA SER A 87 -11.13 1.49 2.00
C SER A 87 -9.87 1.88 1.23
N TYR A 88 -8.83 2.35 1.92
CA TYR A 88 -7.55 2.68 1.29
C TYR A 88 -6.87 1.41 0.74
N TRP A 89 -6.68 0.38 1.58
CA TRP A 89 -6.10 -0.90 1.13
C TRP A 89 -6.88 -1.51 -0.03
N HIS A 90 -8.21 -1.45 0.03
CA HIS A 90 -9.09 -1.91 -1.05
C HIS A 90 -8.87 -1.12 -2.36
N GLY A 91 -8.73 0.21 -2.26
CA GLY A 91 -8.43 1.07 -3.41
C GLY A 91 -7.08 0.75 -4.07
N ILE A 92 -6.03 0.50 -3.27
CA ILE A 92 -4.73 0.06 -3.79
C ILE A 92 -4.86 -1.32 -4.46
N MET A 93 -5.56 -2.25 -3.83
CA MET A 93 -5.78 -3.59 -4.37
C MET A 93 -6.43 -3.53 -5.76
N HIS A 94 -7.54 -2.81 -5.94
CA HIS A 94 -8.16 -2.70 -7.27
C HIS A 94 -7.31 -1.93 -8.28
N ARG A 95 -6.48 -0.98 -7.83
CA ARG A 95 -5.50 -0.32 -8.73
C ARG A 95 -4.52 -1.36 -9.30
N ARG A 96 -4.13 -2.33 -8.47
CA ARG A 96 -3.28 -3.48 -8.83
C ARG A 96 -4.02 -4.58 -9.59
N GLU A 97 -5.36 -4.59 -9.61
CA GLU A 97 -6.19 -5.50 -10.42
C GLU A 97 -6.57 -4.91 -11.80
N PRO A 98 -5.88 -3.86 -12.24
CA PRO A 98 -6.36 -2.90 -13.24
C PRO A 98 -7.85 -2.52 -13.26
N ASP A 99 -8.56 -2.58 -12.12
CA ASP A 99 -9.93 -2.06 -11.98
C ASP A 99 -9.90 -0.61 -11.50
N PHE A 100 -9.44 0.28 -12.39
CA PHE A 100 -9.20 1.69 -12.05
C PHE A 100 -10.46 2.46 -11.64
N SER A 101 -11.62 2.10 -12.20
CA SER A 101 -12.90 2.75 -11.85
C SER A 101 -13.30 2.42 -10.41
N ASN A 102 -13.18 1.15 -10.02
CA ASN A 102 -13.50 0.68 -8.69
C ASN A 102 -12.44 1.12 -7.67
N SER A 103 -11.17 1.13 -8.06
CA SER A 103 -10.09 1.74 -7.28
C SER A 103 -10.43 3.19 -6.88
N LYS A 104 -10.81 4.03 -7.85
CA LYS A 104 -11.26 5.42 -7.59
C LYS A 104 -12.51 5.48 -6.71
N TYR A 105 -13.43 4.53 -6.84
CA TYR A 105 -14.60 4.43 -5.95
C TYR A 105 -14.20 4.25 -4.50
N TRP A 106 -13.26 3.35 -4.21
CA TRP A 106 -12.76 3.13 -2.86
C TRP A 106 -11.94 4.31 -2.35
N PHE A 107 -11.12 4.93 -3.19
CA PHE A 107 -10.41 6.16 -2.80
C PHE A 107 -11.34 7.31 -2.41
N ARG A 108 -12.52 7.43 -3.02
CA ARG A 108 -13.53 8.42 -2.59
C ARG A 108 -14.09 8.15 -1.19
N LYS A 109 -14.02 6.91 -0.68
CA LYS A 109 -14.43 6.56 0.69
C LYS A 109 -13.35 6.83 1.74
N VAL A 110 -12.10 7.03 1.33
CA VAL A 110 -10.97 7.26 2.25
C VAL A 110 -11.09 8.62 2.94
N GLY A 111 -11.60 9.64 2.24
CA GLY A 111 -11.59 11.01 2.75
C GLY A 111 -10.16 11.56 2.85
N ASN A 112 -9.85 12.30 3.92
CA ASN A 112 -8.51 12.83 4.16
C ASN A 112 -7.72 11.89 5.09
N HIS A 113 -6.93 10.98 4.54
CA HIS A 113 -6.15 10.04 5.34
C HIS A 113 -4.91 10.71 5.94
N ALA A 114 -4.53 10.30 7.15
CA ALA A 114 -3.42 10.88 7.90
C ALA A 114 -2.05 10.78 7.20
N ILE A 115 -1.89 9.87 6.23
CA ILE A 115 -0.62 9.68 5.52
C ILE A 115 -0.44 10.60 4.30
N PHE A 116 -1.50 11.30 3.86
CA PHE A 116 -1.47 12.04 2.59
C PHE A 116 -0.39 13.12 2.55
N ASP A 117 -0.16 13.86 3.63
CA ASP A 117 0.89 14.88 3.68
C ASP A 117 2.29 14.27 3.50
N ASP A 118 2.54 13.11 4.12
CA ASP A 118 3.81 12.42 4.00
C ASP A 118 3.95 11.71 2.65
N LEU A 119 2.86 11.25 2.06
CA LEU A 119 2.83 10.67 0.73
C LEU A 119 3.10 11.72 -0.35
N CYS A 120 2.54 12.94 -0.24
CA CYS A 120 2.90 14.06 -1.11
C CYS A 120 4.40 14.34 -1.07
N LYS A 121 5.00 14.41 0.13
CA LYS A 121 6.45 14.62 0.29
C LYS A 121 7.26 13.47 -0.31
N ALA A 122 6.82 12.23 -0.11
CA ALA A 122 7.50 11.05 -0.65
C ALA A 122 7.43 11.03 -2.19
N ALA A 123 6.24 11.25 -2.76
CA ALA A 123 6.03 11.32 -4.19
C ALA A 123 6.84 12.45 -4.85
N ALA A 124 6.86 13.64 -4.25
CA ALA A 124 7.66 14.75 -4.75
C ALA A 124 9.16 14.45 -4.76
N ARG A 125 9.68 13.73 -3.74
CA ARG A 125 11.08 13.28 -3.71
C ARG A 125 11.38 12.28 -4.82
N VAL A 126 10.51 11.29 -5.02
CA VAL A 126 10.71 10.29 -6.09
C VAL A 126 10.62 10.95 -7.47
N ALA A 127 9.66 11.86 -7.66
CA ALA A 127 9.44 12.56 -8.93
C ALA A 127 10.52 13.59 -9.26
N GLY A 128 11.12 14.24 -8.25
CA GLY A 128 12.13 15.29 -8.44
C GLY A 128 13.37 14.86 -9.21
N ASP A 129 13.70 13.57 -9.18
CA ASP A 129 14.85 12.99 -9.89
C ASP A 129 14.47 12.41 -11.27
N VAL A 130 13.20 12.48 -11.67
CA VAL A 130 12.69 11.86 -12.90
C VAL A 130 12.35 12.92 -13.94
N SER A 131 13.10 12.91 -15.05
CA SER A 131 12.84 13.78 -16.19
C SER A 131 11.44 13.55 -16.76
N GLY A 132 10.68 14.64 -16.93
CA GLY A 132 9.32 14.59 -17.48
C GLY A 132 8.26 14.07 -16.52
N ALA A 133 8.58 13.86 -15.24
CA ALA A 133 7.59 13.46 -14.24
C ALA A 133 6.37 14.41 -14.23
N PRO A 134 5.14 13.89 -14.08
CA PRO A 134 3.95 14.72 -14.01
C PRO A 134 4.03 15.77 -12.89
N GLU A 135 3.78 17.04 -13.24
CA GLU A 135 3.95 18.19 -12.34
C GLU A 135 3.11 18.09 -11.06
N PHE A 136 1.94 17.45 -11.12
CA PHE A 136 1.09 17.28 -9.94
C PHE A 136 1.80 16.50 -8.81
N LEU A 137 2.75 15.61 -9.14
CA LEU A 137 3.50 14.85 -8.14
C LEU A 137 4.38 15.73 -7.26
N THR A 138 4.86 16.87 -7.77
CA THR A 138 5.75 17.79 -7.04
C THR A 138 5.03 19.03 -6.50
N THR A 139 3.84 19.34 -7.02
CA THR A 139 3.10 20.58 -6.70
C THR A 139 1.85 20.37 -5.86
N GLN A 140 1.30 19.15 -5.79
CA GLN A 140 0.08 18.89 -5.03
C GLN A 140 0.30 19.14 -3.53
N THR A 141 -0.64 19.85 -2.89
CA THR A 141 -0.67 20.07 -1.44
C THR A 141 -1.55 19.07 -0.70
N HIS A 142 -2.38 18.33 -1.44
CA HIS A 142 -3.21 17.23 -0.95
C HIS A 142 -3.07 16.07 -1.92
N TRP A 143 -3.00 14.85 -1.39
CA TRP A 143 -2.83 13.66 -2.21
C TRP A 143 -4.06 13.43 -3.10
N ASP A 144 -3.87 13.53 -4.41
CA ASP A 144 -4.90 13.17 -5.38
C ASP A 144 -4.73 11.70 -5.82
N ALA A 145 -5.37 10.81 -5.06
CA ALA A 145 -5.36 9.39 -5.36
C ALA A 145 -5.99 9.07 -6.74
N GLY A 146 -6.94 9.89 -7.22
CA GLY A 146 -7.56 9.72 -8.53
C GLY A 146 -6.58 9.99 -9.67
N ALA A 147 -5.85 11.11 -9.58
CA ALA A 147 -4.80 11.46 -10.53
C ALA A 147 -3.65 10.44 -10.52
N TYR A 148 -3.31 9.90 -9.34
CA TYR A 148 -2.31 8.84 -9.25
C TYR A 148 -2.80 7.51 -9.85
N VAL A 149 -4.08 7.14 -9.68
CA VAL A 149 -4.68 6.00 -10.39
C VAL A 149 -4.59 6.18 -11.90
N ASP A 150 -4.91 7.38 -12.42
CA ASP A 150 -4.81 7.68 -13.85
C ASP A 150 -3.38 7.55 -14.38
N LEU A 151 -2.41 8.04 -13.61
CA LEU A 151 -1.00 7.91 -13.97
C LEU A 151 -0.54 6.45 -14.02
N CYS A 152 -0.99 5.62 -13.07
CA CYS A 152 -0.72 4.17 -13.10
C CYS A 152 -1.37 3.49 -14.31
N ALA A 153 -2.60 3.85 -14.66
CA ALA A 153 -3.29 3.33 -15.83
C ALA A 153 -2.55 3.69 -17.14
N ASP A 154 -2.19 4.97 -17.30
CA ASP A 154 -1.43 5.43 -18.46
C ASP A 154 -0.06 4.75 -18.57
N ALA A 155 0.62 4.52 -17.45
CA ALA A 155 1.91 3.83 -17.45
C ALA A 155 1.76 2.35 -17.82
N LEU A 156 0.75 1.66 -17.29
CA LEU A 156 0.49 0.26 -17.60
C LEU A 156 0.11 0.05 -19.07
N GLU A 157 -0.67 0.96 -19.64
CA GLU A 157 -1.14 0.90 -21.04
C GLU A 157 -0.12 1.46 -22.04
N GLY A 158 1.07 1.85 -21.58
CA GLY A 158 2.16 2.36 -22.43
C GLY A 158 1.93 3.78 -22.97
N ARG A 159 0.96 4.52 -22.42
CA ARG A 159 0.70 5.93 -22.73
C ARG A 159 1.62 6.88 -21.96
N SER A 160 2.28 6.39 -20.92
CA SER A 160 3.25 7.10 -20.10
C SER A 160 4.53 6.28 -19.94
N ALA A 161 5.69 6.94 -19.97
CA ALA A 161 7.00 6.31 -19.74
C ALA A 161 7.35 6.17 -18.24
N HIS A 162 6.40 6.43 -17.34
CA HIS A 162 6.64 6.58 -15.91
C HIS A 162 6.34 5.32 -15.08
N ASP A 163 6.38 4.12 -15.67
CA ASP A 163 6.14 2.86 -14.94
C ASP A 163 7.04 2.72 -13.69
N ALA A 164 8.35 2.91 -13.83
CA ALA A 164 9.28 2.81 -12.71
C ALA A 164 8.99 3.85 -11.60
N LEU A 165 8.64 5.08 -11.99
CA LEU A 165 8.24 6.15 -11.07
C LEU A 165 6.98 5.75 -10.29
N CYS A 166 5.96 5.24 -10.98
CA CYS A 166 4.73 4.78 -10.36
C CYS A 166 4.99 3.65 -9.37
N ARG A 167 5.82 2.65 -9.72
CA ARG A 167 6.13 1.53 -8.81
C ARG A 167 6.87 1.97 -7.55
N GLU A 168 7.77 2.94 -7.66
CA GLU A 168 8.46 3.50 -6.49
C GLU A 168 7.49 4.29 -5.59
N ILE A 169 6.60 5.13 -6.15
CA ILE A 169 5.58 5.83 -5.36
C ILE A 169 4.62 4.83 -4.70
N GLN A 170 4.23 3.76 -5.41
CA GLN A 170 3.36 2.71 -4.90
C GLN A 170 3.98 2.01 -3.69
N LEU A 171 5.28 1.75 -3.72
CA LEU A 171 5.99 1.21 -2.57
C LEU A 171 5.97 2.21 -1.40
N ARG A 172 6.20 3.50 -1.64
CA ARG A 172 6.13 4.52 -0.57
C ARG A 172 4.75 4.65 0.04
N GLU A 173 3.70 4.58 -0.79
CA GLU A 173 2.31 4.57 -0.33
C GLU A 173 2.03 3.34 0.55
N TRP A 174 2.51 2.17 0.12
CA TRP A 174 2.40 0.93 0.90
C TRP A 174 3.14 1.03 2.25
N GLU A 175 4.39 1.49 2.25
CA GLU A 175 5.23 1.65 3.46
C GLU A 175 4.55 2.58 4.49
N LEU A 176 4.06 3.73 4.04
CA LEU A 176 3.39 4.72 4.89
C LEU A 176 2.07 4.19 5.45
N LEU A 177 1.26 3.53 4.61
CA LEU A 177 -0.03 2.99 5.04
C LEU A 177 0.15 1.81 6.01
N PHE A 178 1.16 0.97 5.77
CA PHE A 178 1.50 -0.14 6.66
C PHE A 178 1.99 0.36 8.01
N ASP A 179 2.92 1.32 8.05
CA ASP A 179 3.40 1.93 9.29
C ASP A 179 2.25 2.56 10.10
N TYR A 180 1.38 3.32 9.44
CA TYR A 180 0.19 3.89 10.07
C TYR A 180 -0.73 2.80 10.64
N SER A 181 -1.03 1.77 9.85
CA SER A 181 -1.89 0.66 10.27
C SER A 181 -1.28 -0.07 11.49
N TYR A 182 0.02 -0.35 11.45
CA TYR A 182 0.70 -1.06 12.54
C TYR A 182 0.66 -0.25 13.84
N ARG A 183 1.03 1.03 13.79
CA ARG A 183 1.02 1.90 14.97
C ARG A 183 -0.38 1.99 15.59
N LYS A 184 -1.42 2.17 14.77
CA LYS A 184 -2.79 2.18 15.27
C LYS A 184 -3.23 0.84 15.84
N ALA A 185 -2.81 -0.28 15.24
CA ALA A 185 -3.08 -1.61 15.77
C ALA A 185 -2.51 -1.79 17.18
N VAL A 186 -1.34 -1.22 17.50
CA VAL A 186 -0.69 -1.35 18.81
C VAL A 186 -0.88 -0.16 19.76
N GLY A 187 -1.65 0.85 19.36
CA GLY A 187 -1.99 2.00 20.20
C GLY A 187 -0.96 3.14 20.23
N GLU A 188 -0.16 3.28 19.18
CA GLU A 188 0.86 4.33 18.98
C GLU A 188 0.40 5.50 18.08
#